data_AF-A0A2V8YSE9-F1
#
_entry.id   AF-A0A2V8YSE9-F1
#
_cell.length_a   1.000
_cell.length_b   1.000
_cell.length_c   1.000
_cell.angle_alpha   90.00
_cell.angle_beta   90.00
_cell.angle_gamma   90.00
#
_symmetry.space_group_name_H-M   'P 1'
#
loop_
_entity.id
_entity.type
_entity.pdbx_description
1 polymer ?
#
loop_
_entity_poly.entity_id
_entity_poly.type
_entity_poly.pdbx_seq_one_letter_code
_entity_poly.pdbx_strand_id
1 'polypeptide(L)'
;MRSSNIKGRASISWASRQAAAMFLAGSLAVPAAMPQQQSQQRATQGSGSEPTRVPARPPDIISDNLDRVAASAEQILEVLNKEAGLMVEFKRILAQEAGVSGQILEESDLTDVSIAERLRSSLRARVLATRLLQRYGYLVPKVNP
;
A
#
# COMPACT_ATOMS: atom_id res chain seq x y z
N MET A 1 -24.42 -37.82 -23.42
CA MET A 1 -25.63 -37.29 -22.75
C MET A 1 -25.22 -36.90 -21.34
N ARG A 2 -25.18 -35.60 -21.02
CA ARG A 2 -26.12 -34.87 -20.12
C ARG A 2 -26.21 -35.51 -18.71
N SER A 3 -25.97 -34.84 -17.59
CA SER A 3 -26.22 -33.43 -17.26
C SER A 3 -25.38 -32.97 -16.06
N SER A 4 -25.16 -31.66 -16.07
CA SER A 4 -24.73 -30.74 -15.01
C SER A 4 -25.40 -30.91 -13.65
N ASN A 5 -24.68 -30.55 -12.58
CA ASN A 5 -25.30 -29.96 -11.39
C ASN A 5 -24.45 -28.78 -10.88
N ILE A 6 -25.04 -27.59 -10.96
CA ILE A 6 -24.49 -26.30 -10.57
C ILE A 6 -25.47 -25.74 -9.53
N LYS A 7 -25.03 -25.58 -8.27
CA LYS A 7 -25.72 -24.85 -7.19
C LYS A 7 -24.71 -24.69 -6.06
N GLY A 8 -24.53 -23.54 -5.41
CA GLY A 8 -25.11 -22.22 -5.56
C GLY A 8 -24.18 -21.22 -4.89
N ARG A 9 -24.06 -20.03 -5.48
CA ARG A 9 -23.30 -18.90 -4.94
C ARG A 9 -24.21 -18.17 -3.95
N ALA A 10 -23.86 -18.21 -2.67
CA ALA A 10 -24.41 -17.30 -1.67
C ALA A 10 -23.42 -16.16 -1.47
N SER A 11 -23.76 -15.01 -2.06
CA SER A 11 -23.13 -13.71 -1.85
C SER A 11 -23.48 -13.18 -0.46
N ILE A 12 -22.46 -12.85 0.34
CA ILE A 12 -22.64 -12.12 1.59
C ILE A 12 -21.71 -10.92 1.55
N SER A 13 -22.28 -9.78 1.15
CA SER A 13 -21.70 -8.44 1.21
C SER A 13 -21.60 -8.01 2.67
N TRP A 14 -20.40 -7.68 3.14
CA TRP A 14 -20.21 -7.21 4.51
C TRP A 14 -20.21 -5.69 4.56
N ALA A 15 -21.02 -5.21 5.51
CA ALA A 15 -21.59 -3.88 5.57
C ALA A 15 -20.57 -2.77 5.80
N SER A 16 -20.81 -1.67 5.09
CA SER A 16 -20.16 -0.37 5.27
C SER A 16 -20.46 0.20 6.66
N ARG A 17 -19.43 0.53 7.42
CA ARG A 17 -19.54 1.29 8.68
C ARG A 17 -19.66 2.77 8.33
N GLN A 18 -20.89 3.30 8.35
CA GLN A 18 -21.10 4.75 8.36
C GLN A 18 -21.06 5.26 9.81
N ALA A 19 -20.13 6.15 10.10
CA ALA A 19 -20.11 6.94 11.32
C ALA A 19 -20.85 8.25 11.04
N ALA A 20 -22.05 8.39 11.59
CA ALA A 20 -22.79 9.65 11.59
C ALA A 20 -22.37 10.48 12.82
N ALA A 21 -21.69 11.59 12.57
CA ALA A 21 -21.41 12.60 13.57
C ALA A 21 -22.69 13.41 13.83
N MET A 22 -23.21 13.36 15.06
CA MET A 22 -24.28 14.25 15.51
C MET A 22 -23.66 15.58 15.97
N PHE A 23 -23.93 16.63 15.20
CA PHE A 23 -23.81 18.02 15.66
C PHE A 23 -25.18 18.51 16.08
N LEU A 24 -25.34 18.94 17.34
CA LEU A 24 -26.49 19.75 17.75
C LEU A 24 -26.10 20.72 18.88
N ALA A 25 -26.09 21.98 18.45
CA ALA A 25 -26.26 23.28 19.11
C ALA A 25 -26.34 23.42 20.65
N GLY A 26 -25.65 24.45 21.13
CA GLY A 26 -25.96 25.17 22.38
C GLY A 26 -25.32 26.56 22.40
N SER A 27 -26.14 27.61 22.27
CA SER A 27 -25.76 29.03 22.43
C SER A 27 -25.87 29.47 23.90
N LEU A 28 -25.01 30.39 24.36
CA LEU A 28 -25.37 31.75 24.86
C LEU A 28 -24.27 32.43 25.69
N ALA A 29 -24.06 33.71 25.37
CA ALA A 29 -23.74 34.86 26.22
C ALA A 29 -22.30 35.12 26.76
N VAL A 30 -21.93 36.41 26.64
CA VAL A 30 -20.66 37.11 26.93
C VAL A 30 -20.73 37.75 28.34
N PRO A 31 -19.61 38.02 29.04
CA PRO A 31 -19.18 39.42 29.13
C PRO A 31 -17.66 39.65 29.11
N ALA A 32 -17.31 40.88 28.74
CA ALA A 32 -15.98 41.46 28.63
C ALA A 32 -15.35 41.77 30.00
N ALA A 33 -14.02 41.62 30.09
CA ALA A 33 -13.04 42.64 30.51
C ALA A 33 -11.72 42.01 31.02
N MET A 34 -10.63 42.76 30.80
CA MET A 34 -9.34 42.73 31.52
C MET A 34 -8.17 41.89 30.96
N PRO A 35 -6.90 42.35 31.13
CA PRO A 35 -6.10 42.87 30.03
C PRO A 35 -4.80 42.09 29.74
N GLN A 36 -4.29 42.31 28.52
CA GLN A 36 -2.88 42.48 28.13
C GLN A 36 -1.81 41.87 29.05
N GLN A 37 -1.40 40.64 28.76
CA GLN A 37 -0.08 40.14 29.15
C GLN A 37 0.83 40.15 27.92
N GLN A 38 1.28 41.36 27.60
CA GLN A 38 2.36 41.63 26.66
C GLN A 38 3.68 41.32 27.37
N SER A 39 4.12 40.06 27.29
CA SER A 39 5.46 39.68 27.73
C SER A 39 6.15 38.85 26.65
N GLN A 40 7.09 39.54 26.01
CA GLN A 40 8.27 39.00 25.29
C GLN A 40 8.05 38.47 23.87
N GLN A 41 7.71 39.38 22.96
CA GLN A 41 8.41 39.40 21.66
C GLN A 41 9.87 39.77 21.92
N ARG A 42 10.67 38.78 22.32
CA ARG A 42 12.12 38.91 22.33
C ARG A 42 12.54 38.86 20.86
N ALA A 43 12.81 40.04 20.31
CA ALA A 43 13.58 40.18 19.08
C ALA A 43 14.97 39.58 19.31
N THR A 44 15.12 38.28 19.08
CA THR A 44 16.40 37.71 18.66
C THR A 44 16.39 37.77 17.14
N GLN A 45 16.87 38.91 16.65
CA GLN A 45 17.38 39.09 15.31
C GLN A 45 18.65 38.21 15.22
N GLY A 46 18.44 36.90 15.05
CA GLY A 46 19.49 35.94 14.76
C GLY A 46 19.67 35.90 13.26
N SER A 47 20.80 36.42 12.79
CA SER A 47 21.34 36.10 11.47
C SER A 47 21.48 34.59 11.35
N GLY A 48 20.47 33.94 10.79
CA GLY A 48 20.44 32.52 10.48
C GLY A 48 20.18 32.41 9.00
N SER A 49 21.23 32.05 8.26
CA SER A 49 21.23 31.55 6.88
C SER A 49 19.84 31.20 6.36
N GLU A 50 19.38 31.91 5.31
CA GLU A 50 18.29 31.41 4.48
C GLU A 50 18.59 29.94 4.15
N PRO A 51 17.70 28.98 4.47
CA PRO A 51 17.84 27.67 3.90
C PRO A 51 17.69 27.87 2.40
N THR A 52 18.79 27.73 1.65
CA THR A 52 18.78 27.61 0.20
C THR A 52 17.68 26.60 -0.11
N ARG A 53 16.52 27.09 -0.55
CA ARG A 53 15.38 26.28 -0.89
C ARG A 53 15.79 25.57 -2.17
N VAL A 54 16.45 24.42 -2.02
CA VAL A 54 16.77 23.56 -3.15
C VAL A 54 15.43 23.30 -3.83
N PRO A 55 15.24 23.74 -5.09
CA PRO A 55 13.98 23.50 -5.78
C PRO A 55 13.77 21.99 -5.77
N ALA A 56 12.63 21.56 -5.22
CA ALA A 56 12.26 20.15 -5.21
C ALA A 56 12.36 19.64 -6.65
N ARG A 57 13.23 18.64 -6.87
CA ARG A 57 13.35 17.99 -8.18
C ARG A 57 11.95 17.58 -8.61
N PRO A 58 11.48 18.00 -9.80
CA PRO A 58 10.17 17.58 -10.26
C PRO A 58 10.12 16.05 -10.26
N PRO A 59 9.00 15.44 -9.80
CA PRO A 59 8.88 13.99 -9.77
C PRO A 59 9.11 13.43 -11.17
N ASP A 60 9.97 12.43 -11.29
CA ASP A 60 10.24 11.78 -12.57
C ASP A 60 9.14 10.76 -12.85
N ILE A 61 8.10 11.24 -13.54
CA ILE A 61 6.90 10.46 -13.88
C ILE A 61 7.26 9.18 -14.66
N ILE A 62 8.33 9.20 -15.46
CA ILE A 62 8.74 8.02 -16.23
C ILE A 62 9.23 6.93 -15.28
N SER A 63 10.13 7.29 -14.36
CA SER A 63 10.64 6.37 -13.33
C SER A 63 9.50 5.77 -12.49
N ASP A 64 8.55 6.60 -12.05
CA ASP A 64 7.40 6.14 -11.27
C ASP A 64 6.51 5.13 -12.03
N ASN A 65 6.35 5.31 -13.34
CA ASN A 65 5.60 4.37 -14.17
C ASN A 65 6.37 3.06 -14.38
N LEU A 66 7.68 3.14 -14.63
CA LEU A 66 8.53 1.97 -14.78
C LEU A 66 8.55 1.11 -13.50
N ASP A 67 8.51 1.76 -12.34
CA ASP A 67 8.43 1.09 -11.04
C ASP A 67 7.12 0.35 -10.78
N ARG A 68 6.07 0.65 -11.56
CA ARG A 68 4.74 0.01 -11.46
C ARG A 68 4.55 -1.15 -12.42
N VAL A 69 5.52 -1.40 -13.32
CA VAL A 69 5.43 -2.50 -14.29
C VAL A 69 5.51 -3.84 -13.58
N ALA A 70 4.58 -4.73 -13.90
CA ALA A 70 4.54 -6.07 -13.35
C ALA A 70 3.96 -7.06 -14.36
N ALA A 71 4.36 -8.32 -14.26
CA ALA A 71 3.70 -9.42 -14.95
C ALA A 71 2.28 -9.63 -14.42
N SER A 72 1.45 -10.34 -15.17
CA SER A 72 0.09 -10.67 -14.72
C SER A 72 0.13 -11.64 -13.52
N ALA A 73 -0.93 -11.64 -12.71
CA ALA A 73 -1.03 -12.53 -11.54
C ALA A 73 -0.88 -14.00 -11.93
N GLU A 74 -1.50 -14.42 -13.03
CA GLU A 74 -1.47 -15.81 -13.50
C GLU A 74 -0.07 -16.23 -13.98
N GLN A 75 0.68 -15.34 -14.67
CA GLN A 75 2.07 -15.61 -15.05
C GLN A 75 3.01 -15.73 -13.84
N ILE A 76 2.78 -14.90 -12.82
CA ILE A 76 3.54 -14.97 -11.56
C ILE A 76 3.24 -16.27 -10.83
N LEU A 77 1.95 -16.61 -10.69
CA LEU A 77 1.50 -17.82 -10.01
C LEU A 77 1.98 -19.09 -10.70
N GLU A 78 2.06 -19.09 -12.04
CA GLU A 78 2.62 -20.22 -12.78
C GLU A 78 4.03 -20.57 -12.33
N VAL A 79 4.89 -19.56 -12.09
CA VAL A 79 6.26 -19.78 -11.63
C VAL A 79 6.30 -20.13 -10.14
N LEU A 80 5.60 -19.35 -9.30
CA LEU A 80 5.61 -19.56 -7.85
C LEU A 80 5.06 -20.94 -7.44
N ASN A 81 4.06 -21.46 -8.15
CA ASN A 81 3.49 -22.78 -7.87
C ASN A 81 4.39 -23.94 -8.33
N LYS A 82 5.28 -23.70 -9.29
CA LYS A 82 6.28 -24.70 -9.73
C LYS A 82 7.48 -24.75 -8.79
N GLU A 83 7.86 -23.60 -8.24
CA GLU A 83 9.06 -23.43 -7.43
C GLU A 83 8.73 -23.04 -6.00
N ALA A 84 8.53 -24.04 -5.13
CA ALA A 84 8.11 -23.82 -3.74
C ALA A 84 9.06 -22.88 -2.95
N GLY A 85 10.36 -22.89 -3.25
CA GLY A 85 11.32 -21.97 -2.64
C GLY A 85 11.03 -20.50 -2.97
N LEU A 86 10.62 -20.20 -4.20
CA LEU A 86 10.24 -18.84 -4.59
C LEU A 86 8.94 -18.40 -3.94
N MET A 87 7.98 -19.31 -3.76
CA MET A 87 6.75 -19.04 -3.02
C MET A 87 7.06 -18.61 -1.56
N VAL A 88 7.97 -19.33 -0.89
CA VAL A 88 8.38 -19.01 0.48
C VAL A 88 9.10 -17.66 0.55
N GLU A 89 10.03 -17.39 -0.37
CA GLU A 89 10.69 -16.08 -0.44
C GLU A 89 9.71 -14.94 -0.70
N PHE A 90 8.69 -15.16 -1.54
CA PHE A 90 7.67 -14.15 -1.77
C PHE A 90 6.83 -13.88 -0.52
N LYS A 91 6.43 -14.93 0.23
CA LYS A 91 5.74 -14.77 1.52
C LYS A 91 6.58 -13.97 2.52
N ARG A 92 7.89 -14.23 2.57
CA ARG A 92 8.84 -13.46 3.41
C ARG A 92 8.87 -11.98 3.03
N ILE A 93 8.93 -11.67 1.73
CA ILE A 93 8.90 -10.28 1.23
C ILE A 93 7.58 -9.59 1.62
N LEU A 94 6.44 -10.27 1.50
CA LEU A 94 5.15 -9.71 1.90
C LEU A 94 5.03 -9.46 3.41
N ALA A 95 5.59 -10.35 4.24
CA ALA A 95 5.66 -10.14 5.68
C ALA A 95 6.54 -8.94 6.03
N GLN A 96 7.69 -8.79 5.35
CA GLN A 96 8.56 -7.63 5.54
C GLN A 96 7.85 -6.33 5.14
N GLU A 97 7.17 -6.32 4.00
CA GLU A 97 6.43 -5.16 3.50
C GLU A 97 5.28 -4.76 4.44
N ALA A 98 4.56 -5.74 4.98
CA ALA A 98 3.53 -5.52 5.99
C ALA A 98 4.14 -4.91 7.27
N GLY A 99 5.26 -5.47 7.75
CA GLY A 99 5.96 -4.95 8.92
C GLY A 99 6.42 -3.50 8.77
N VAL A 100 6.96 -3.13 7.59
CA VAL A 100 7.31 -1.72 7.27
C VAL A 100 6.08 -0.82 7.31
N SER A 101 4.91 -1.34 6.95
CA SER A 101 3.63 -0.62 6.96
C SER A 101 2.94 -0.64 8.34
N GLY A 102 3.55 -1.26 9.36
CA GLY A 102 2.96 -1.42 10.69
C GLY A 102 1.83 -2.46 10.75
N GLN A 103 1.72 -3.33 9.73
CA GLN A 103 0.75 -4.41 9.67
C GLN A 103 1.40 -5.73 10.10
N ILE A 104 0.68 -6.50 10.93
CA ILE A 104 1.02 -7.88 11.25
C ILE A 104 0.24 -8.79 10.30
N LEU A 105 0.90 -9.79 9.74
CA LEU A 105 0.26 -10.85 8.95
C LEU A 105 0.10 -12.10 9.81
N GLU A 106 -1.07 -12.70 9.74
CA GLU A 106 -1.35 -14.00 10.35
C GLU A 106 -0.94 -15.14 9.39
N GLU A 107 -0.87 -16.37 9.91
CA GLU A 107 -0.59 -17.54 9.07
C GLU A 107 -1.61 -17.70 7.92
N SER A 108 -2.87 -17.36 8.18
CA SER A 108 -3.95 -17.39 7.19
C SER A 108 -3.73 -16.40 6.04
N ASP A 109 -3.02 -15.29 6.27
CA ASP A 109 -2.67 -14.31 5.25
C ASP A 109 -1.55 -14.80 4.32
N LEU A 110 -0.81 -15.84 4.75
CA LEU A 110 0.36 -16.39 4.07
C LEU A 110 0.09 -17.75 3.42
N THR A 111 -1.17 -18.17 3.33
CA THR A 111 -1.55 -19.36 2.53
C THR A 111 -1.40 -19.09 1.04
N ASP A 112 -1.15 -20.13 0.24
CA ASP A 112 -0.99 -19.98 -1.22
C ASP A 112 -2.25 -19.37 -1.87
N VAL A 113 -3.42 -19.65 -1.33
CA VAL A 113 -4.69 -19.06 -1.75
C VAL A 113 -4.72 -17.56 -1.46
N SER A 114 -4.36 -17.15 -0.24
CA SER A 114 -4.28 -15.73 0.14
C SER A 114 -3.23 -14.97 -0.70
N ILE A 115 -2.11 -15.63 -1.03
CA ILE A 115 -1.09 -15.09 -1.93
C ILE A 115 -1.65 -14.89 -3.34
N ALA A 116 -2.38 -15.87 -3.88
CA ALA A 116 -2.99 -15.78 -5.19
C ALA A 116 -4.00 -14.63 -5.27
N GLU A 117 -4.87 -14.49 -4.27
CA GLU A 117 -5.84 -13.39 -4.20
C GLU A 117 -5.16 -12.03 -4.06
N ARG A 118 -4.09 -11.95 -3.28
CA ARG A 118 -3.30 -10.73 -3.15
C ARG A 118 -2.62 -10.35 -4.46
N LEU A 119 -2.09 -11.32 -5.21
CA LEU A 119 -1.52 -11.07 -6.54
C LEU A 119 -2.58 -10.61 -7.55
N ARG A 120 -3.82 -11.06 -7.45
CA ARG A 120 -4.93 -10.60 -8.32
C ARG A 120 -5.39 -9.19 -7.98
N SER A 121 -5.47 -8.86 -6.70
CA SER A 121 -6.02 -7.58 -6.22
C SER A 121 -4.99 -6.45 -6.11
N SER A 122 -3.71 -6.74 -5.86
CA SER A 122 -2.69 -5.73 -5.55
C SER A 122 -1.60 -5.62 -6.62
N LEU A 123 -1.51 -4.45 -7.25
CA LEU A 123 -0.41 -4.13 -8.16
C LEU A 123 0.94 -4.19 -7.44
N ARG A 124 1.01 -3.68 -6.20
CA ARG A 124 2.27 -3.66 -5.43
C ARG A 124 2.80 -5.07 -5.17
N ALA A 125 1.91 -6.01 -4.84
CA ALA A 125 2.29 -7.42 -4.70
C ALA A 125 2.85 -8.00 -6.01
N ARG A 126 2.22 -7.69 -7.15
CA ARG A 126 2.72 -8.13 -8.47
C ARG A 126 4.07 -7.53 -8.83
N VAL A 127 4.31 -6.25 -8.51
CA VAL A 127 5.61 -5.59 -8.73
C VAL A 127 6.70 -6.28 -7.89
N LEU A 128 6.43 -6.51 -6.60
CA LEU A 128 7.37 -7.20 -5.72
C LEU A 128 7.69 -8.62 -6.21
N ALA A 129 6.66 -9.37 -6.61
CA ALA A 129 6.84 -10.71 -7.16
C ALA A 129 7.61 -10.69 -8.50
N THR A 130 7.29 -9.76 -9.40
CA THR A 130 7.97 -9.65 -10.70
C THR A 130 9.47 -9.40 -10.50
N ARG A 131 9.83 -8.47 -9.61
CA ARG A 131 11.23 -8.18 -9.26
C ARG A 131 11.94 -9.36 -8.60
N LEU A 132 11.24 -10.10 -7.73
CA LEU A 132 11.74 -11.35 -7.15
C LEU A 132 12.06 -12.35 -8.27
N LEU A 133 11.08 -12.65 -9.12
CA LEU A 133 11.21 -13.64 -10.19
C LEU A 133 12.34 -13.28 -11.17
N GLN A 134 12.43 -12.02 -11.59
CA GLN A 134 13.50 -11.54 -12.46
C GLN A 134 14.89 -11.67 -11.84
N ARG A 135 15.03 -11.41 -10.54
CA ARG A 135 16.30 -11.61 -9.81
C ARG A 135 16.79 -13.06 -9.87
N TYR A 136 15.87 -14.02 -9.93
CA TYR A 136 16.17 -15.44 -10.06
C TYR A 136 16.13 -15.94 -11.51
N GLY A 137 16.05 -15.04 -12.50
CA GLY A 137 16.10 -15.37 -13.92
C GLY A 137 14.76 -15.78 -14.56
N TYR A 138 13.65 -15.62 -13.84
CA TYR A 138 12.30 -15.88 -14.36
C TYR A 138 11.67 -14.60 -14.91
N LEU A 139 10.77 -14.74 -15.90
CA LEU A 139 10.06 -13.61 -16.51
C LEU A 139 10.99 -12.51 -17.06
N VAL A 140 12.18 -12.90 -17.49
CA VAL A 140 13.12 -12.02 -18.20
C VAL A 140 12.92 -12.13 -19.71
N PRO A 141 13.10 -11.04 -20.48
CA PRO A 141 13.04 -11.11 -21.93
C PRO A 141 14.07 -12.11 -22.47
N LYS A 142 13.66 -12.96 -23.40
CA LYS A 142 14.61 -13.75 -24.19
C LYS A 142 15.25 -12.82 -25.21
N VAL A 143 16.53 -12.54 -25.07
CA VAL A 143 17.30 -11.87 -26.12
C VAL A 143 17.50 -12.89 -27.23
N ASN A 144 16.94 -12.62 -28.41
CA ASN A 144 17.20 -13.45 -29.59
C ASN A 144 18.63 -13.13 -30.05
N PRO A 145 19.58 -14.09 -30.01
CA PRO A 145 20.97 -13.85 -30.44
C PRO A 145 21.07 -13.61 -31.95
#